data_AF-A0A7C9BG49-F1
#
_entry.id   AF-A0A7C9BG49-F1
#
_cell.length_a   1.000
_cell.length_b   1.000
_cell.length_c   1.000
_cell.angle_alpha   90.00
_cell.angle_beta   90.00
_cell.angle_gamma   90.00
#
_symmetry.space_group_name_H-M   'P 1'
#
loop_
_entity.id
_entity.type
_entity.pdbx_description
1 polymer ?
#
loop_
_entity_poly.entity_id
_entity_poly.type
_entity_poly.pdbx_seq_one_letter_code
_entity_poly.pdbx_strand_id
1 'polypeptide(L)'
;MNRLFILLFAVALNQSARAQTEGPNVTVDSPVHRNQHHIPEDASVMMADGKSRKVSEVAPGDPVKCIKAGVVATTHIRQVNHLKRSRRWLTALYLRPVEKKNVNRTVWPMVPAVLLEAAPTLSVTTHSGTKTISQLRKGDVLYRYEPATQQVSAWEVGIVKRKSRRAESLYALVTENGAFLFENMVAIEQ
;
A
#
# COMPACT_ATOMS: atom_id res chain seq x y z
N MET A 1 18.60 75.89 40.26
CA MET A 1 18.61 75.79 38.78
C MET A 1 19.32 74.49 38.40
N ASN A 2 18.60 73.37 38.32
CA ASN A 2 19.16 72.08 37.92
C ASN A 2 18.88 71.84 36.44
N ARG A 3 19.92 71.74 35.61
CA ARG A 3 19.80 71.35 34.21
C ARG A 3 20.06 69.85 34.06
N LEU A 4 18.96 69.21 33.67
CA LEU A 4 18.77 67.93 33.03
C LEU A 4 19.71 67.76 31.81
N PHE A 5 20.42 66.64 31.73
CA PHE A 5 20.94 66.09 30.47
C PHE A 5 20.84 64.56 30.55
N ILE A 6 19.80 64.01 29.90
CA ILE A 6 19.63 62.58 29.68
C ILE A 6 20.16 62.29 28.28
N LEU A 7 21.23 61.49 28.18
CA LEU A 7 21.73 60.94 26.92
C LEU A 7 21.01 59.61 26.66
N LEU A 8 20.06 59.61 25.73
CA LEU A 8 19.46 58.41 25.15
C LEU A 8 20.33 57.96 23.97
N PHE A 9 20.97 56.79 24.06
CA PHE A 9 21.56 56.11 22.91
C PHE A 9 20.47 55.27 22.23
N ALA A 10 20.10 55.65 21.02
CA ALA A 10 19.19 54.88 20.17
C ALA A 10 19.97 53.67 19.58
N VAL A 11 19.57 52.47 19.98
CA VAL A 11 20.03 51.23 19.33
C VAL A 11 19.27 51.06 18.02
N ALA A 12 19.98 51.15 16.89
CA ALA A 12 19.43 50.85 15.58
C ALA A 12 19.24 49.33 15.43
N LEU A 13 17.98 48.90 15.39
CA LEU A 13 17.58 47.53 15.02
C LEU A 13 17.75 47.35 13.51
N ASN A 14 18.74 46.55 13.10
CA ASN A 14 18.84 46.04 11.75
C ASN A 14 17.68 45.06 11.49
N GLN A 15 16.63 45.50 10.80
CA GLN A 15 15.62 44.62 10.21
C GLN A 15 16.13 44.12 8.86
N SER A 16 16.80 42.96 8.87
CA SER A 16 17.01 42.19 7.66
C SER A 16 15.69 41.52 7.29
N ALA A 17 14.97 42.11 6.33
CA ALA A 17 13.85 41.46 5.66
C ALA A 17 14.37 40.20 4.92
N ARG A 18 14.29 39.04 5.56
CA ARG A 18 14.37 37.76 4.88
C ARG A 18 13.08 37.59 4.09
N ALA A 19 13.16 37.85 2.79
CA ALA A 19 12.21 37.33 1.83
C ALA A 19 12.12 35.82 2.04
N GLN A 20 10.98 35.35 2.56
CA GLN A 20 10.63 33.94 2.56
C GLN A 20 10.29 33.57 1.12
N THR A 21 11.27 32.96 0.44
CA THR A 21 11.01 32.21 -0.78
C THR A 21 10.17 31.00 -0.39
N GLU A 22 8.87 31.04 -0.68
CA GLU A 22 8.01 29.86 -0.66
C GLU A 22 8.54 28.85 -1.68
N GLY A 23 9.42 27.96 -1.23
CA GLY A 23 9.76 26.76 -1.96
C GLY A 23 8.53 25.84 -2.05
N PRO A 24 8.44 24.98 -3.08
CA PRO A 24 7.33 24.05 -3.21
C PRO A 24 7.27 23.18 -1.95
N ASN A 25 6.10 23.16 -1.31
CA ASN A 25 5.78 22.32 -0.17
C ASN A 25 5.91 20.84 -0.57
N VAL A 26 7.13 20.32 -0.54
CA VAL A 26 7.40 18.89 -0.59
C VAL A 26 7.04 18.39 0.79
N THR A 27 5.86 17.81 0.90
CA THR A 27 5.43 17.10 2.10
C THR A 27 6.46 16.01 2.38
N VAL A 28 7.39 16.29 3.28
CA VAL A 28 8.34 15.30 3.77
C VAL A 28 7.49 14.26 4.49
N ASP A 29 7.40 13.06 3.91
CA ASP A 29 6.73 11.90 4.49
C ASP A 29 7.09 11.79 5.97
N SER A 30 6.13 12.11 6.83
CA SER A 30 6.30 11.99 8.28
C SER A 30 6.72 10.56 8.64
N PRO A 31 7.50 10.33 9.70
CA PRO A 31 8.01 9.00 10.06
C PRO A 31 6.93 7.91 10.12
N VAL A 32 5.71 8.30 10.51
CA VAL A 32 4.51 7.46 10.58
C VAL A 32 4.16 6.79 9.23
N HIS A 33 4.40 7.46 8.09
CA HIS A 33 4.08 6.94 6.76
C HIS A 33 5.20 6.12 6.12
N ARG A 34 6.40 6.07 6.72
CA ARG A 34 7.51 5.27 6.16
C ARG A 34 7.35 3.79 6.44
N ASN A 35 6.75 3.42 7.57
CA ASN A 35 6.60 2.03 7.98
C ASN A 35 5.26 1.42 7.58
N GLN A 36 4.39 2.18 6.91
CA GLN A 36 3.07 1.70 6.52
C GLN A 36 3.09 0.96 5.17
N HIS A 37 2.29 -0.09 5.11
CA HIS A 37 2.10 -0.94 3.94
C HIS A 37 0.96 -0.39 3.08
N HIS A 38 1.31 0.18 1.92
CA HIS A 38 0.38 0.99 1.14
C HIS A 38 -0.14 0.28 -0.11
N ILE A 39 -1.42 0.49 -0.41
CA ILE A 39 -2.09 0.11 -1.66
C ILE A 39 -2.64 1.35 -2.37
N PRO A 40 -2.77 1.34 -3.71
CA PRO A 40 -3.30 2.48 -4.46
C PRO A 40 -4.80 2.65 -4.24
N GLU A 41 -5.33 3.85 -4.48
CA GLU A 41 -6.74 4.20 -4.17
C GLU A 41 -7.81 3.38 -4.92
N ASP A 42 -7.43 2.85 -6.09
CA ASP A 42 -8.26 2.03 -6.97
C ASP A 42 -8.21 0.54 -6.61
N ALA A 43 -7.34 0.17 -5.67
CA ALA A 43 -7.21 -1.17 -5.12
C ALA A 43 -8.54 -1.71 -4.58
N SER A 44 -8.86 -2.96 -4.93
CA SER A 44 -9.99 -3.69 -4.38
C SER A 44 -9.62 -4.43 -3.10
N VAL A 45 -10.44 -4.29 -2.07
CA VAL A 45 -10.40 -5.05 -0.81
C VAL A 45 -11.60 -6.00 -0.79
N MET A 46 -11.37 -7.26 -0.43
CA MET A 46 -12.43 -8.26 -0.32
C MET A 46 -13.18 -8.10 1.01
N MET A 47 -14.46 -7.75 0.93
CA MET A 47 -15.34 -7.59 2.08
C MET A 47 -15.80 -8.95 2.62
N ALA A 48 -16.29 -8.98 3.85
CA ALA A 48 -16.74 -10.22 4.50
C ALA A 48 -17.87 -10.95 3.74
N ASP A 49 -18.74 -10.19 3.08
CA ASP A 49 -19.84 -10.70 2.23
C ASP A 49 -19.37 -11.32 0.90
N GLY A 50 -18.06 -11.29 0.62
CA GLY A 50 -17.47 -11.82 -0.60
C GLY A 50 -17.51 -10.86 -1.79
N LYS A 51 -18.00 -9.63 -1.60
CA LYS A 51 -17.90 -8.57 -2.61
C LYS A 51 -16.57 -7.83 -2.47
N SER A 52 -16.09 -7.27 -3.57
CA SER A 52 -14.96 -6.35 -3.57
C SER A 52 -15.44 -4.91 -3.42
N ARG A 53 -14.72 -4.11 -2.64
CA ARG A 53 -14.91 -2.65 -2.55
C ARG A 53 -13.57 -1.94 -2.73
N LYS A 54 -13.56 -0.72 -3.29
CA LYS A 54 -12.30 0.04 -3.38
C LYS A 54 -11.80 0.39 -1.98
N VAL A 55 -10.48 0.44 -1.80
CA VAL A 55 -9.88 0.85 -0.52
C VAL A 55 -10.25 2.30 -0.15
N SER A 56 -10.54 3.15 -1.14
CA SER A 56 -11.01 4.51 -0.90
C SER A 56 -12.44 4.59 -0.33
N GLU A 57 -13.17 3.47 -0.33
CA GLU A 57 -14.57 3.35 0.11
C GLU A 57 -14.74 2.48 1.37
N VAL A 58 -13.64 1.98 1.95
CA VAL A 58 -13.68 1.23 3.21
C VAL A 58 -13.43 2.17 4.40
N ALA A 59 -13.99 1.82 5.55
CA ALA A 59 -13.89 2.60 6.78
C ALA A 59 -13.48 1.72 7.99
N PRO A 60 -12.97 2.32 9.08
CA PRO A 60 -12.84 1.62 10.35
C PRO A 60 -14.18 0.99 10.78
N GLY A 61 -14.11 -0.24 11.28
CA GLY A 61 -15.26 -1.07 11.63
C GLY A 61 -15.76 -1.96 10.48
N ASP A 62 -15.39 -1.69 9.23
CA ASP A 62 -15.84 -2.54 8.12
C ASP A 62 -15.28 -3.97 8.24
N PRO A 63 -16.12 -5.00 8.03
CA PRO A 63 -15.69 -6.39 8.04
C PRO A 63 -15.10 -6.79 6.69
N VAL A 64 -13.87 -7.28 6.68
CA VAL A 64 -13.12 -7.72 5.49
C VAL A 64 -12.66 -9.17 5.63
N LYS A 65 -12.42 -9.82 4.49
CA LYS A 65 -11.81 -11.15 4.48
C LYS A 65 -10.30 -11.06 4.66
N CYS A 66 -9.76 -12.04 5.38
CA CYS A 66 -8.34 -12.30 5.50
C CYS A 66 -8.05 -13.80 5.38
N ILE A 67 -6.78 -14.18 5.37
CA ILE A 67 -6.35 -15.57 5.55
C ILE A 67 -5.58 -15.65 6.86
N LYS A 68 -6.05 -16.49 7.79
CA LYS A 68 -5.44 -16.72 9.09
C LYS A 68 -5.17 -18.21 9.23
N ALA A 69 -3.92 -18.57 9.49
CA ALA A 69 -3.49 -19.97 9.58
C ALA A 69 -3.93 -20.83 8.37
N GLY A 70 -3.89 -20.26 7.17
CA GLY A 70 -4.28 -20.95 5.92
C GLY A 70 -5.78 -21.04 5.67
N VAL A 71 -6.63 -20.53 6.56
CA VAL A 71 -8.09 -20.56 6.43
C VAL A 71 -8.63 -19.14 6.19
N VAL A 72 -9.66 -19.04 5.35
CA VAL A 72 -10.36 -17.78 5.12
C VAL A 72 -11.13 -17.40 6.38
N ALA A 73 -10.91 -16.18 6.86
CA ALA A 73 -11.55 -15.64 8.06
C ALA A 73 -12.06 -14.23 7.80
N THR A 74 -12.87 -13.73 8.72
CA THR A 74 -13.30 -12.33 8.76
C THR A 74 -12.49 -11.59 9.83
N THR A 75 -12.12 -10.34 9.53
CA THR A 75 -11.47 -9.41 10.46
C THR A 75 -12.10 -8.03 10.27
N HIS A 76 -11.99 -7.14 11.24
CA HIS A 76 -12.43 -5.75 11.07
C HIS A 76 -11.25 -4.82 10.81
N ILE A 77 -11.51 -3.76 10.07
CA ILE A 77 -10.58 -2.64 9.90
C ILE A 77 -10.57 -1.82 11.19
N ARG A 78 -9.40 -1.64 11.80
CA ARG A 78 -9.20 -0.75 12.95
C ARG A 78 -8.91 0.68 12.54
N GLN A 79 -8.15 0.86 11.47
CA GLN A 79 -7.69 2.16 11.02
C GLN A 79 -7.49 2.18 9.51
N VAL A 80 -7.83 3.32 8.90
CA VAL A 80 -7.57 3.63 7.50
C VAL A 80 -6.68 4.86 7.45
N ASN A 81 -5.44 4.70 6.99
CA ASN A 81 -4.50 5.79 6.80
C ASN A 81 -4.46 6.19 5.34
N HIS A 82 -4.69 7.46 5.05
CA HIS A 82 -4.71 7.99 3.69
C HIS A 82 -3.53 8.95 3.49
N LEU A 83 -2.61 8.56 2.62
CA LEU A 83 -1.51 9.39 2.15
C LEU A 83 -1.88 10.07 0.82
N LYS A 84 -2.24 11.35 0.90
CA LYS A 84 -2.57 12.19 -0.27
C LYS A 84 -1.32 12.75 -0.93
N ARG A 85 -1.40 13.04 -2.22
CA ARG A 85 -0.33 13.66 -3.03
C ARG A 85 1.00 12.89 -2.93
N SER A 86 0.93 11.57 -2.83
CA SER A 86 2.10 10.73 -2.56
C SER A 86 3.12 10.78 -3.70
N ARG A 87 2.62 10.80 -4.95
CA ARG A 87 3.40 10.66 -6.19
C ARG A 87 4.39 9.48 -6.18
N ARG A 88 4.15 8.48 -5.31
CA ARG A 88 5.03 7.33 -5.14
C ARG A 88 4.88 6.39 -6.34
N TRP A 89 6.00 5.78 -6.72
CA TRP A 89 6.04 4.79 -7.79
C TRP A 89 5.44 3.47 -7.32
N LEU A 90 4.51 2.91 -8.08
CA LEU A 90 4.01 1.56 -7.88
C LEU A 90 4.92 0.53 -8.55
N THR A 91 4.75 -0.72 -8.15
CA THR A 91 5.29 -1.89 -8.85
C THR A 91 4.12 -2.72 -9.36
N ALA A 92 4.18 -3.07 -10.65
CA ALA A 92 3.25 -3.98 -11.29
C ALA A 92 3.84 -5.39 -11.35
N LEU A 93 3.04 -6.38 -10.95
CA LEU A 93 3.37 -7.79 -10.99
C LEU A 93 2.37 -8.48 -11.91
N TYR A 94 2.87 -9.22 -12.89
CA TYR A 94 2.05 -10.08 -13.72
C TYR A 94 2.15 -11.50 -13.19
N LEU A 95 1.02 -12.01 -12.75
CA LEU A 95 0.90 -13.29 -12.08
C LEU A 95 0.27 -14.32 -13.01
N ARG A 96 0.72 -15.57 -12.90
CA ARG A 96 0.14 -16.72 -13.58
C ARG A 96 -0.13 -17.83 -12.57
N PRO A 97 -1.13 -18.70 -12.77
CA PRO A 97 -1.33 -19.84 -11.89
C PRO A 97 -0.09 -20.74 -11.90
N VAL A 98 0.25 -21.30 -10.74
CA VAL A 98 1.17 -22.44 -10.67
C VAL A 98 0.36 -23.66 -11.12
N GLU A 99 0.39 -23.96 -12.42
CA GLU A 99 -0.33 -25.11 -12.97
C GLU A 99 -0.01 -26.40 -12.19
N LYS A 100 -1.05 -27.11 -11.73
CA LYS A 100 -0.92 -28.52 -11.35
C LYS A 100 -0.83 -29.33 -12.63
N LYS A 101 0.39 -29.59 -13.13
CA LYS A 101 0.92 -30.67 -14.03
C LYS A 101 0.02 -31.61 -14.88
N ASN A 102 -1.31 -31.45 -15.00
CA ASN A 102 -2.23 -32.41 -15.61
C ASN A 102 -3.12 -31.82 -16.71
N VAL A 103 -2.73 -30.68 -17.30
CA VAL A 103 -3.42 -30.18 -18.49
C VAL A 103 -2.81 -30.86 -19.72
N ASN A 104 -3.64 -31.63 -20.42
CA ASN A 104 -3.30 -32.22 -21.71
C ASN A 104 -2.82 -31.09 -22.65
N ARG A 105 -1.57 -31.16 -23.12
CA ARG A 105 -0.87 -30.08 -23.86
C ARG A 105 -1.57 -29.62 -25.14
N THR A 106 -2.64 -30.29 -25.54
CA THR A 106 -3.41 -30.04 -26.75
C THR A 106 -4.34 -28.82 -26.65
N VAL A 107 -4.70 -28.38 -25.44
CA VAL A 107 -5.47 -27.15 -25.21
C VAL A 107 -4.86 -26.46 -23.99
N TRP A 108 -3.93 -25.52 -24.20
CA TRP A 108 -3.51 -24.64 -23.12
C TRP A 108 -4.72 -23.76 -22.76
N PRO A 109 -5.30 -23.87 -21.55
CA PRO A 109 -6.29 -22.91 -21.11
C PRO A 109 -5.60 -21.56 -21.11
N MET A 110 -6.10 -20.64 -21.91
CA MET A 110 -5.63 -19.26 -21.93
C MET A 110 -6.04 -18.62 -20.59
N VAL A 111 -5.25 -18.84 -19.54
CA VAL A 111 -5.52 -18.23 -18.24
C VAL A 111 -5.07 -16.77 -18.32
N PRO A 112 -5.97 -15.80 -18.14
CA PRO A 112 -5.60 -14.40 -18.18
C PRO A 112 -4.58 -14.11 -17.08
N ALA A 113 -3.48 -13.45 -17.46
CA ALA A 113 -2.51 -12.97 -16.50
C ALA A 113 -3.18 -11.98 -15.54
N VAL A 114 -2.98 -12.18 -14.24
CA VAL A 114 -3.50 -11.26 -13.22
C VAL A 114 -2.47 -10.16 -13.01
N LEU A 115 -2.91 -8.90 -13.09
CA LEU A 115 -2.09 -7.74 -12.76
C LEU A 115 -2.32 -7.38 -11.29
N LEU A 116 -1.23 -7.31 -10.52
CA LEU A 116 -1.22 -6.77 -9.17
C LEU A 116 -0.36 -5.50 -9.15
N GLU A 117 -0.94 -4.36 -8.80
CA GLU A 117 -0.20 -3.11 -8.63
C GLU A 117 -0.25 -2.62 -7.19
N ALA A 118 0.91 -2.41 -6.58
CA ALA A 118 0.98 -1.98 -5.18
C ALA A 118 2.21 -1.09 -4.91
N ALA A 119 2.20 -0.41 -3.77
CA ALA A 119 3.37 0.32 -3.33
C ALA A 119 4.51 -0.68 -3.01
N PRO A 120 5.78 -0.33 -3.28
CA PRO A 120 6.91 -1.23 -3.02
C PRO A 120 7.05 -1.66 -1.55
N THR A 121 6.43 -0.92 -0.62
CA THR A 121 6.45 -1.20 0.82
C THR A 121 5.40 -2.22 1.26
N LEU A 122 4.34 -2.50 0.48
CA LEU A 122 3.32 -3.47 0.87
C LEU A 122 3.95 -4.85 1.09
N SER A 123 3.59 -5.51 2.20
CA SER A 123 4.01 -6.89 2.49
C SER A 123 2.92 -7.87 2.08
N VAL A 124 3.35 -9.00 1.52
CA VAL A 124 2.47 -10.08 1.09
C VAL A 124 3.01 -11.43 1.56
N THR A 125 2.11 -12.38 1.76
CA THR A 125 2.49 -13.77 2.07
C THR A 125 2.96 -14.49 0.80
N THR A 126 4.15 -15.06 0.85
CA THR A 126 4.70 -15.92 -0.20
C THR A 126 4.91 -17.34 0.31
N HIS A 127 5.19 -18.27 -0.59
CA HIS A 127 5.60 -19.63 -0.21
C HIS A 127 6.85 -19.65 0.69
N SER A 128 7.76 -18.69 0.51
CA SER A 128 8.99 -18.53 1.30
C SER A 128 8.84 -17.64 2.55
N GLY A 129 7.61 -17.33 2.95
CA GLY A 129 7.32 -16.39 4.04
C GLY A 129 6.93 -14.99 3.55
N THR A 130 6.90 -14.01 4.45
CA THR A 130 6.49 -12.63 4.12
C THR A 130 7.57 -11.91 3.31
N LYS A 131 7.17 -11.26 2.21
CA LYS A 131 8.04 -10.38 1.41
C LYS A 131 7.33 -9.08 1.10
N THR A 132 8.08 -7.99 0.99
CA THR A 132 7.55 -6.75 0.41
C THR A 132 7.43 -6.88 -1.11
N ILE A 133 6.55 -6.08 -1.72
CA ILE A 133 6.42 -5.99 -3.18
C ILE A 133 7.77 -5.66 -3.84
N SER A 134 8.62 -4.82 -3.21
CA SER A 134 9.96 -4.50 -3.70
C SER A 134 10.93 -5.69 -3.72
N GLN A 135 10.74 -6.65 -2.82
CA GLN A 135 11.56 -7.85 -2.68
C GLN A 135 11.13 -8.99 -3.62
N LEU A 136 9.89 -8.94 -4.15
CA LEU A 136 9.38 -9.96 -5.06
C LEU A 136 10.19 -10.01 -6.37
N ARG A 137 10.37 -11.24 -6.85
CA ARG A 137 11.11 -11.57 -8.06
C ARG A 137 10.30 -12.53 -8.92
N LYS A 138 10.67 -12.64 -10.20
CA LYS A 138 10.14 -13.68 -11.08
C LYS A 138 10.36 -15.06 -10.42
N GLY A 139 9.34 -15.90 -10.42
CA GLY A 139 9.34 -17.22 -9.79
C GLY A 139 8.86 -17.24 -8.34
N ASP A 140 8.73 -16.09 -7.66
CA ASP A 140 8.10 -16.05 -6.34
C ASP A 140 6.63 -16.47 -6.44
N VAL A 141 6.14 -17.21 -5.44
CA VAL A 141 4.76 -17.71 -5.40
C VAL A 141 3.96 -16.97 -4.34
N LEU A 142 2.85 -16.37 -4.76
CA LEU A 142 1.84 -15.71 -3.94
C LEU A 142 0.60 -16.59 -3.79
N TYR A 143 -0.21 -16.29 -2.78
CA TYR A 143 -1.47 -16.96 -2.53
C TYR A 143 -2.65 -16.04 -2.86
N ARG A 144 -3.52 -16.53 -3.74
CA ARG A 144 -4.72 -15.84 -4.20
C ARG A 144 -5.96 -16.56 -3.70
N TYR A 145 -6.90 -15.81 -3.14
CA TYR A 145 -8.24 -16.30 -2.85
C TYR A 145 -9.10 -16.29 -4.13
N GLU A 146 -9.86 -17.35 -4.35
CA GLU A 146 -10.79 -17.47 -5.48
C GLU A 146 -12.23 -17.35 -4.94
N PRO A 147 -12.93 -16.22 -5.13
CA PRO A 147 -14.27 -16.03 -4.57
C PRO A 147 -15.29 -17.08 -5.04
N ALA A 148 -15.17 -17.53 -6.29
CA ALA A 148 -16.08 -18.50 -6.89
C ALA A 148 -16.01 -19.89 -6.24
N THR A 149 -14.81 -20.32 -5.83
CA THR A 149 -14.60 -21.65 -5.22
C THR A 149 -14.35 -21.57 -3.71
N GLN A 150 -14.17 -20.36 -3.19
CA GLN A 150 -13.72 -20.06 -1.83
C GLN A 150 -12.39 -20.74 -1.45
N GLN A 151 -11.58 -21.10 -2.44
CA GLN A 151 -10.28 -21.75 -2.24
C GLN A 151 -9.13 -20.78 -2.39
N VAL A 152 -7.97 -21.19 -1.87
CA VAL A 152 -6.72 -20.46 -2.04
C VAL A 152 -5.88 -21.19 -3.10
N SER A 153 -5.46 -20.47 -4.13
CA SER A 153 -4.66 -20.96 -5.24
C SER A 153 -3.27 -20.31 -5.23
N ALA A 154 -2.28 -21.03 -5.73
CA ALA A 154 -0.89 -20.55 -5.82
C ALA A 154 -0.65 -19.89 -7.17
N TRP A 155 -0.05 -18.70 -7.16
CA TRP A 155 0.23 -17.89 -8.34
C TRP A 155 1.69 -17.46 -8.38
N GLU A 156 2.37 -17.73 -9.48
CA GLU A 156 3.76 -17.38 -9.71
C GLU A 156 3.88 -15.97 -10.31
N VAL A 157 4.82 -15.19 -9.80
CA VAL A 157 5.24 -13.92 -10.38
C VAL A 157 5.98 -14.20 -11.69
N GLY A 158 5.40 -13.83 -12.83
CA GLY A 158 6.03 -13.97 -14.15
C GLY A 158 6.88 -12.75 -14.53
N ILE A 159 6.33 -11.55 -14.33
CA ILE A 159 6.98 -10.28 -14.69
C ILE A 159 6.88 -9.30 -13.52
N VAL A 160 7.97 -8.58 -13.25
CA VAL A 160 8.04 -7.50 -12.27
C VAL A 160 8.39 -6.20 -13.00
N LYS A 161 7.44 -5.28 -13.12
CA LYS A 161 7.66 -3.95 -13.67
C LYS A 161 7.71 -2.93 -12.54
N ARG A 162 8.92 -2.56 -12.14
CA ARG A 162 9.15 -1.48 -11.17
C ARG A 162 8.83 -0.13 -11.80
N LYS A 163 8.34 0.82 -10.99
CA LYS A 163 7.94 2.17 -11.45
C LYS A 163 6.91 2.10 -12.59
N SER A 164 5.87 1.28 -12.41
CA SER A 164 4.84 1.07 -13.44
C SER A 164 4.04 2.35 -13.73
N ARG A 165 3.62 3.04 -12.67
CA ARG A 165 2.95 4.35 -12.66
C ARG A 165 3.18 5.05 -11.32
N ARG A 166 2.82 6.34 -11.26
CA ARG A 166 2.72 7.08 -9.99
C ARG A 166 1.30 6.99 -9.44
N ALA A 167 1.17 6.87 -8.13
CA ALA A 167 -0.11 6.97 -7.42
C ALA A 167 -0.22 8.33 -6.73
N GLU A 168 -1.29 9.07 -6.99
CA GLU A 168 -1.55 10.34 -6.30
C GLU A 168 -2.00 10.11 -4.86
N SER A 169 -2.77 9.05 -4.63
CA SER A 169 -3.27 8.67 -3.31
C SER A 169 -2.88 7.22 -2.99
N LEU A 170 -2.48 6.99 -1.74
CA LEU A 170 -2.20 5.68 -1.20
C LEU A 170 -2.95 5.48 0.11
N TYR A 171 -3.34 4.24 0.38
CA TYR A 171 -4.05 3.85 1.58
C TYR A 171 -3.28 2.74 2.30
N ALA A 172 -3.26 2.79 3.62
CA ALA A 172 -2.79 1.70 4.47
C ALA A 172 -3.92 1.31 5.43
N LEU A 173 -4.18 0.01 5.52
CA LEU A 173 -5.19 -0.54 6.42
C LEU A 173 -4.50 -1.18 7.62
N VAL A 174 -5.09 -0.98 8.79
CA VAL A 174 -4.76 -1.73 10.01
C VAL A 174 -6.01 -2.53 10.37
N THR A 175 -5.84 -3.80 10.67
CA THR A 175 -6.90 -4.78 10.90
C THR A 175 -6.70 -5.49 12.23
N GLU A 176 -7.73 -6.16 12.74
CA GLU A 176 -7.59 -6.90 14.00
C GLU A 176 -6.61 -8.07 13.92
N ASN A 177 -6.54 -8.73 12.75
CA ASN A 177 -5.75 -9.94 12.55
C ASN A 177 -4.40 -9.70 11.86
N GLY A 178 -4.04 -8.46 11.52
CA GLY A 178 -2.77 -8.18 10.87
C GLY A 178 -2.73 -8.46 9.36
N ALA A 179 -3.87 -8.80 8.75
CA ALA A 179 -3.92 -9.26 7.37
C ALA A 179 -5.29 -9.01 6.74
N PHE A 180 -5.30 -8.82 5.43
CA PHE A 180 -6.51 -8.66 4.63
C PHE A 180 -6.29 -9.13 3.19
N LEU A 181 -7.39 -9.31 2.46
CA LEU A 181 -7.36 -9.65 1.05
C LEU A 181 -7.46 -8.39 0.17
N PHE A 182 -6.40 -8.10 -0.57
CA PHE A 182 -6.30 -7.01 -1.54
C PHE A 182 -6.06 -7.58 -2.94
N GLU A 183 -6.89 -7.23 -3.92
CA GLU A 183 -6.94 -7.88 -5.25
C GLU A 183 -6.97 -9.42 -5.16
N ASN A 184 -7.64 -9.91 -4.12
CA ASN A 184 -7.69 -11.32 -3.70
C ASN A 184 -6.36 -11.92 -3.23
N MET A 185 -5.30 -11.15 -3.07
CA MET A 185 -4.01 -11.59 -2.52
C MET A 185 -3.93 -11.32 -1.02
N VAL A 186 -3.17 -12.13 -0.30
CA VAL A 186 -2.92 -11.93 1.13
C VAL A 186 -1.92 -10.79 1.34
N ALA A 187 -2.42 -9.65 1.77
CA ALA A 187 -1.60 -8.54 2.28
C ALA A 187 -1.44 -8.67 3.79
N ILE A 188 -0.24 -8.32 4.27
CA ILE A 188 0.13 -8.31 5.68
C ILE A 188 0.43 -6.86 6.09
N GLU A 189 -0.15 -6.42 7.19
CA GLU A 189 0.28 -5.18 7.86
C GLU A 189 1.46 -5.51 8.79
N GLN A 190 2.45 -4.62 8.87
CA GLN A 190 3.48 -4.65 9.92
C GLN A 190 3.50 -3.30 10.62
#